data_AF-A0A0C1ZC29-F1
#
_entry.id   AF-A0A0C1ZC29-F1
#
_cell.length_a   1.000
_cell.length_b   1.000
_cell.length_c   1.000
_cell.angle_alpha   90.00
_cell.angle_beta   90.00
_cell.angle_gamma   90.00
#
_symmetry.space_group_name_H-M   'P 1'
#
loop_
_entity.id
_entity.type
_entity.pdbx_description
1 polymer ?
#
loop_
_entity_poly.entity_id
_entity_poly.type
_entity_poly.pdbx_seq_one_letter_code
_entity_poly.pdbx_strand_id
1 'polypeptide(L)' 'MYAKQLIVNGLLDGNCHAEHIQVLAKGRVSGKIWSNNLSIEAGGKFFGEAAELPEKEVVTLKEKSTETNKTDKSQARKSV' A
#
# COMPACT_ATOMS: atom_id res chain seq x y z
N MET A 1 -4.93 0.84 -6.95
CA MET A 1 -4.11 1.87 -7.65
C MET A 1 -2.64 1.46 -7.63
N TYR A 2 -1.92 1.71 -8.73
CA TYR A 2 -0.50 1.37 -8.89
C TYR A 2 0.28 2.61 -9.31
N ALA A 3 1.38 2.89 -8.63
CA ALA A 3 2.28 3.99 -8.96
C ALA A 3 3.72 3.63 -8.57
N LYS A 4 4.71 4.37 -9.05
CA LYS A 4 6.06 4.31 -8.47
C LYS A 4 6.16 5.17 -7.22
N GLN A 5 5.58 6.37 -7.28
CA GLN A 5 5.56 7.34 -6.19
C GLN A 5 4.13 7.83 -5.96
N LEU A 6 3.73 7.94 -4.69
CA LEU A 6 2.42 8.41 -4.25
C LEU A 6 2.60 9.45 -3.14
N ILE A 7 2.03 10.64 -3.34
CA ILE A 7 1.98 11.70 -2.32
C ILE A 7 0.52 11.93 -1.94
N VAL A 8 0.21 11.81 -0.65
CA VAL A 8 -1.15 11.95 -0.13
C VAL A 8 -1.26 13.25 0.67
N ASN A 9 -2.06 14.17 0.16
CA ASN A 9 -2.35 15.48 0.76
C ASN A 9 -3.87 15.74 0.91
N GLY A 10 -4.61 14.68 1.20
CA GLY A 10 -6.06 14.69 1.31
C GLY A 10 -6.55 13.33 1.76
N LEU A 11 -7.78 12.96 1.40
CA LEU A 11 -8.33 11.65 1.71
C LEU A 11 -7.98 10.64 0.61
N LEU A 12 -7.41 9.50 1.00
CA LEU A 12 -7.21 8.33 0.15
C LEU A 12 -7.87 7.14 0.83
N ASP A 13 -8.83 6.50 0.16
CA ASP A 13 -9.50 5.30 0.65
C ASP A 13 -9.36 4.16 -0.37
N GLY A 14 -8.84 3.03 0.08
CA GLY A 14 -8.70 1.81 -0.70
C GLY A 14 -7.27 1.27 -0.77
N ASN A 15 -7.04 0.43 -1.78
CA ASN A 15 -5.84 -0.39 -1.88
C ASN A 15 -4.81 0.23 -2.83
N CYS A 16 -3.64 0.60 -2.31
CA CYS A 16 -2.58 1.25 -3.08
C CYS A 16 -1.26 0.49 -3.05
N HIS A 17 -0.62 0.41 -4.20
CA HIS A 17 0.68 -0.22 -4.40
C HIS A 17 1.63 0.82 -4.98
N ALA A 18 2.64 1.22 -4.22
CA ALA A 18 3.68 2.11 -4.72
C ALA A 18 5.01 1.88 -4.02
N GLU A 19 6.11 2.01 -4.76
CA GLU A 19 7.46 1.84 -4.20
C GLU A 19 7.75 2.90 -3.13
N HIS A 20 7.31 4.13 -3.38
CA HIS A 20 7.45 5.27 -2.48
C HIS A 20 6.09 5.88 -2.15
N ILE A 21 5.71 5.91 -0.87
CA ILE A 21 4.49 6.55 -0.38
C ILE A 21 4.87 7.62 0.65
N GLN A 22 4.35 8.82 0.45
CA GLN A 22 4.49 9.93 1.40
C GLN A 22 3.12 10.46 1.80
N VAL A 23 2.80 10.37 3.08
CA VAL A 23 1.57 10.93 3.66
C VAL A 23 1.93 12.25 4.32
N LEU A 24 1.48 13.36 3.74
CA LEU A 24 1.75 14.71 4.25
C LEU A 24 0.88 15.02 5.48
N ALA A 25 1.12 16.17 6.12
CA ALA A 25 0.38 16.60 7.32
C ALA A 25 -1.16 16.65 7.20
N LYS A 26 -1.70 16.85 5.99
CA LYS A 26 -3.16 16.82 5.72
C LYS A 26 -3.62 15.51 5.08
N GLY A 27 -2.70 14.57 4.88
CA GLY A 27 -2.95 13.27 4.31
C GLY A 27 -3.69 12.36 5.29
N ARG A 28 -4.77 11.75 4.82
CA ARG A 28 -5.52 10.71 5.51
C ARG A 28 -5.67 9.52 4.60
N VAL A 29 -5.05 8.41 4.97
CA VAL A 29 -5.10 7.15 4.23
C VAL A 29 -5.94 6.15 5.01
N SER A 30 -6.88 5.51 4.34
CA SER A 30 -7.71 4.41 4.81
C SER A 30 -7.56 3.22 3.86
N GLY A 31 -7.31 2.02 4.39
CA GLY A 31 -7.18 0.80 3.58
C GLY A 31 -5.79 0.20 3.55
N LYS A 32 -5.52 -0.69 2.59
CA LYS A 32 -4.28 -1.47 2.55
C LYS A 32 -3.24 -0.82 1.63
N ILE A 33 -2.02 -0.66 2.13
CA ILE A 33 -0.91 -0.07 1.39
C ILE A 33 0.23 -1.07 1.24
N TRP A 34 0.75 -1.19 0.02
CA TRP A 34 1.95 -1.96 -0.26
C TRP A 34 3.05 -1.03 -0.70
N SER A 35 4.11 -0.92 0.11
CA SER A 35 5.25 -0.04 -0.14
C SER A 35 6.53 -0.55 0.50
N ASN A 36 7.66 -0.27 -0.15
CA ASN A 36 9.00 -0.52 0.39
C ASN A 36 9.58 0.73 1.06
N ASN A 37 9.00 1.90 0.78
CA ASN A 37 9.39 3.16 1.37
C ASN A 37 8.14 3.97 1.72
N LEU A 38 7.74 3.91 3.00
CA LEU A 38 6.60 4.63 3.53
C LEU A 38 7.07 5.72 4.50
N SER A 39 6.70 6.97 4.21
CA SER A 39 6.93 8.11 5.10
C SER A 39 5.60 8.76 5.48
N ILE A 40 5.42 9.04 6.77
CA ILE A 40 4.24 9.72 7.31
C ILE A 40 4.74 10.95 8.05
N GLU A 41 4.39 12.13 7.57
CA GLU A 41 4.72 13.39 8.21
C GLU A 41 3.85 13.64 9.45
N ALA A 42 4.34 14.52 10.34
CA ALA A 42 3.59 14.94 11.51
C ALA A 42 2.23 15.55 11.11
N GLY A 43 1.15 14.96 11.63
CA GLY A 43 -0.23 15.32 11.28
C GLY A 43 -0.88 14.39 10.24
N GLY A 44 -0.08 13.65 9.48
CA GLY A 44 -0.54 12.59 8.59
C GLY A 44 -1.23 11.47 9.38
N LYS A 45 -2.31 10.94 8.82
CA LYS A 45 -3.11 9.90 9.47
C LYS A 45 -3.21 8.67 8.57
N PHE A 46 -2.81 7.52 9.11
CA PHE A 46 -2.92 6.24 8.44
C PHE A 46 -3.83 5.31 9.26
N PHE A 47 -4.87 4.78 8.61
CA PHE A 47 -5.84 3.86 9.20
C PHE A 47 -5.97 2.62 8.31
N GLY A 48 -5.18 1.59 8.57
CA GLY A 48 -5.26 0.35 7.80
C GLY A 48 -4.04 -0.53 7.97
N GLU A 49 -3.77 -1.34 6.95
CA GLU A 49 -2.68 -2.31 6.94
C GLU A 49 -1.59 -1.87 5.97
N ALA A 50 -0.34 -1.92 6.40
CA ALA A 50 0.81 -1.71 5.55
C ALA A 50 1.58 -3.02 5.37
N ALA A 51 2.00 -3.32 4.15
CA ALA A 51 2.82 -4.46 3.81
C ALA A 51 3.92 -4.05 2.83
N GLU A 52 4.98 -4.83 2.75
CA GLU A 52 6.04 -4.63 1.77
C GLU A 52 5.59 -5.09 0.38
N LEU A 53 6.09 -4.42 -0.66
CA LEU A 53 5.95 -4.92 -2.02
C LEU A 53 6.91 -6.10 -2.18
N PRO A 54 6.46 -7.21 -2.80
CA PRO A 54 7.38 -8.29 -3.13
C PRO A 54 8.50 -7.74 -4.01
N GLU A 55 9.74 -8.12 -3.70
CA GLU A 55 10.91 -7.76 -4.50
C GLU A 55 10.66 -8.19 -5.95
N LYS A 56 10.38 -7.20 -6.81
CA LYS A 56 10.38 -7.43 -8.25
C LYS A 56 11.83 -7.31 -8.69
N GLU A 57 12.47 -8.45 -8.91
CA GLU A 57 13.58 -8.51 -9.86
C GLU A 57 13.16 -7.76 -11.12
N VAL A 58 14.00 -6.84 -11.57
CA VAL A 58 13.78 -5.97 -12.72
C VAL A 58 13.59 -6.79 -14.00
N VAL A 59 12.39 -7.31 -14.23
CA VAL A 59 12.01 -7.81 -15.55
C VAL A 59 11.83 -6.57 -16.42
N THR A 60 12.82 -6.34 -17.28
CA THR A 60 12.72 -5.47 -18.44
C THR A 60 11.37 -5.69 -19.12
N LEU A 61 10.49 -4.69 -19.00
CA LEU A 61 9.12 -4.77 -19.51
C LEU A 61 9.14 -4.86 -21.04
N LYS A 62 9.07 -6.07 -21.58
CA LYS A 62 8.25 -6.34 -22.76
C LYS A 62 6.81 -6.52 -22.28
N GLU A 63 5.94 -5.70 -22.83
CA GLU A 63 4.51 -5.57 -22.57
C GLU A 63 3.80 -6.93 -22.46
N LYS A 64 3.10 -7.20 -21.33
CA LYS A 64 1.79 -7.90 -21.35
C LYS A 64 1.04 -7.83 -20.01
N SER A 65 -0.24 -7.48 -20.16
CA SER A 65 -1.45 -7.53 -19.32
C SER A 65 -1.53 -8.35 -18.01
N THR A 66 -2.60 -7.99 -17.26
CA THR A 66 -3.54 -8.79 -16.43
C THR A 66 -3.29 -9.01 -14.91
N GLU A 67 -4.19 -8.40 -14.12
CA GLU A 67 -4.98 -8.89 -12.96
C GLU A 67 -4.38 -9.85 -11.92
N THR A 68 -4.70 -9.66 -10.62
CA THR A 68 -5.45 -10.63 -9.77
C THR A 68 -5.33 -10.39 -8.24
N ASN A 69 -6.49 -10.49 -7.56
CA ASN A 69 -6.86 -10.82 -6.17
C ASN A 69 -5.80 -10.95 -5.05
N LYS A 70 -6.16 -10.47 -3.86
CA LYS A 70 -5.73 -11.08 -2.57
C LYS A 70 -6.90 -11.36 -1.64
N THR A 71 -7.11 -12.66 -1.47
CA THR A 71 -7.89 -13.40 -0.49
C THR A 71 -7.42 -13.10 0.94
N ASP A 72 -8.35 -12.80 1.85
CA ASP A 72 -8.09 -12.66 3.28
C ASP A 72 -8.70 -13.88 4.00
N LYS A 73 -7.85 -14.72 4.63
CA LYS A 73 -8.28 -15.73 5.61
C LYS A 73 -7.54 -15.45 6.92
N SER A 74 -8.20 -14.66 7.76
CA SER A 74 -7.82 -14.45 9.16
C SER A 74 -7.98 -15.73 9.98
N GLN A 75 -7.00 -15.89 10.86
CA GLN A 75 -6.60 -17.05 11.63
C GLN A 75 -7.53 -17.36 12.81
N ALA A 76 -7.64 -18.65 13.11
CA ALA A 76 -8.17 -19.19 14.35
C ALA A 76 -7.10 -19.19 15.47
N ARG A 77 -7.40 -18.54 16.59
CA ARG A 77 -6.89 -18.79 17.97
C ARG A 77 -8.02 -18.30 18.91
N LYS A 78 -8.43 -18.94 20.01
CA LYS A 78 -7.73 -19.78 21.00
C LYS A 78 -8.75 -20.33 22.04
N SER A 79 -8.34 -21.40 22.73
CA SER A 79 -8.57 -21.76 24.17
C SER A 79 -9.97 -22.14 24.69
N VAL A 80 -10.09 -23.36 25.25
CA VAL A 80 -10.23 -23.69 26.69
C VAL A 80 -9.72 -25.11 26.91
#